data_AF-A0A0S6WA29-F1
#
_entry.id   AF-A0A0S6WA29-F1
#
_cell.length_a   1.000
_cell.length_b   1.000
_cell.length_c   1.000
_cell.angle_alpha   90.00
_cell.angle_beta   90.00
_cell.angle_gamma   90.00
#
_symmetry.space_group_name_H-M   'P 1'
#
loop_
_entity.id
_entity.type
_entity.pdbx_description
1 polymer ?
#
loop_
_entity_poly.entity_id
_entity_poly.type
_entity_poly.pdbx_seq_one_letter_code
_entity_poly.pdbx_strand_id
1 'polypeptide(L)'
;MAKKSKQPFLGQGSLEAFVAYFDSHDLGDELDGLPEVRFDVDIQARKHLVTLDEDIAEQVEKIAIRQHIPSEVLINAWLREKIARMMTA
;
A
#
# COMPACT_ATOMS: atom_id res chain seq x y z
N MET A 1 32.80 -30.72 11.79
CA MET A 1 32.84 -29.44 12.55
C MET A 1 31.43 -28.88 12.60
N ALA A 2 31.01 -28.34 13.76
CA ALA A 2 29.63 -28.08 14.10
C ALA A 2 28.92 -27.11 13.14
N LYS A 3 27.72 -27.50 12.65
CA LYS A 3 26.79 -26.59 11.96
C LYS A 3 26.32 -25.54 12.98
N LYS A 4 26.82 -24.31 12.87
CA LYS A 4 26.28 -23.17 13.62
C LYS A 4 24.83 -22.96 13.17
N SER A 5 23.92 -23.06 14.13
CA SER A 5 22.51 -22.72 13.98
C SER A 5 22.39 -21.23 13.64
N LYS A 6 22.12 -20.90 12.37
CA LYS A 6 21.69 -19.55 11.94
C LYS A 6 20.21 -19.41 12.30
N GLN A 7 19.92 -19.11 13.57
CA GLN A 7 18.59 -18.64 13.93
C GLN A 7 18.51 -17.17 13.53
N PRO A 8 17.61 -16.77 12.62
CA PRO A 8 17.37 -15.35 12.38
C PRO A 8 16.92 -14.70 13.70
N PHE A 9 17.24 -13.42 13.90
CA PHE A 9 16.90 -12.59 15.09
C PHE A 9 15.38 -12.43 15.34
N LEU A 10 14.55 -13.30 14.79
CA LEU A 10 13.10 -13.24 14.87
C LEU A 10 12.62 -13.77 16.22
N GLY A 11 12.68 -12.89 17.21
CA GLY A 11 11.88 -12.99 18.41
C GLY A 11 12.68 -12.78 19.68
N GLN A 12 12.34 -11.70 20.39
CA GLN A 12 12.73 -11.34 21.76
C GLN A 12 13.93 -10.38 21.87
N GLY A 13 13.74 -9.12 21.44
CA GLY A 13 14.65 -8.00 21.71
C GLY A 13 13.92 -6.65 21.70
N SER A 14 14.47 -5.64 22.38
CA SER A 14 13.94 -4.27 22.32
C SER A 14 14.16 -3.66 20.93
N LEU A 15 13.48 -2.54 20.64
CA LEU A 15 13.62 -1.85 19.36
C LEU A 15 15.08 -1.43 19.10
N GLU A 16 15.80 -1.01 20.13
CA GLU A 16 17.20 -0.59 20.05
C GLU A 16 18.12 -1.75 19.68
N ALA A 17 17.87 -2.94 20.23
CA ALA A 17 18.61 -4.14 19.89
C ALA A 17 18.33 -4.57 18.44
N PHE A 18 17.09 -4.39 17.97
CA PHE A 18 16.73 -4.62 16.57
C PHE A 18 17.48 -3.67 15.63
N VAL A 19 17.49 -2.36 15.92
CA VAL A 19 18.23 -1.38 15.11
C VAL A 19 19.73 -1.71 15.07
N ALA A 20 20.35 -1.97 16.22
CA ALA A 20 21.77 -2.31 16.30
C ALA A 20 22.14 -3.58 15.52
N TYR A 21 21.23 -4.56 15.41
CA TYR A 21 21.42 -5.74 14.59
C TYR A 21 21.49 -5.38 13.10
N PHE A 22 20.54 -4.59 12.60
CA PHE A 22 20.48 -4.18 11.18
C PHE A 22 21.57 -3.17 10.79
N ASP A 23 22.08 -2.38 11.74
CA ASP A 23 23.24 -1.51 11.50
C ASP A 23 24.55 -2.31 11.33
N SER A 24 24.62 -3.51 11.89
CA SER A 24 25.84 -4.33 11.92
C SER A 24 25.81 -5.57 11.02
N HIS A 25 24.63 -5.99 10.55
CA HIS A 25 24.44 -7.18 9.71
C HIS A 25 23.82 -6.76 8.37
N ASP A 26 24.50 -7.07 7.27
CA ASP A 26 23.96 -6.89 5.93
C ASP A 26 23.03 -8.07 5.58
N LEU A 27 21.76 -7.78 5.31
CA LEU A 27 20.78 -8.77 4.90
C LEU A 27 21.15 -9.45 3.58
N GLY A 28 21.92 -8.80 2.71
CA GLY A 28 22.41 -9.38 1.46
C GLY A 28 23.33 -10.58 1.70
N ASP A 29 24.20 -10.49 2.71
CA ASP A 29 25.15 -11.56 3.08
C ASP A 29 24.48 -12.71 3.86
N GLU A 30 23.34 -12.44 4.50
CA GLU A 30 22.61 -13.41 5.30
C GLU A 30 21.42 -14.05 4.57
N LEU A 31 21.08 -13.55 3.36
CA LEU A 31 19.93 -13.99 2.58
C LEU A 31 19.94 -15.50 2.30
N ASP A 32 21.11 -16.07 1.99
CA ASP A 32 21.31 -17.51 1.74
C ASP A 32 21.03 -18.40 2.97
N GLY A 33 21.02 -17.81 4.16
CA GLY A 33 20.72 -18.50 5.42
C GLY A 33 19.25 -18.47 5.81
N LEU A 34 18.42 -17.66 5.15
CA LEU A 34 17.01 -17.54 5.45
C LEU A 34 16.23 -18.70 4.81
N PRO A 35 15.26 -19.30 5.54
CA PRO A 35 14.43 -20.35 4.96
C PRO A 35 13.61 -19.79 3.80
N GLU A 36 13.51 -20.54 2.69
CA GLU A 36 12.55 -20.23 1.63
C GLU A 36 11.13 -20.39 2.22
N VAL A 37 10.38 -19.29 2.23
CA VAL A 37 8.98 -19.27 2.68
C VAL A 37 8.12 -18.84 1.51
N ARG A 38 7.10 -19.64 1.21
CA ARG A 38 6.03 -19.26 0.28
C ARG A 38 4.85 -18.77 1.08
N PHE A 39 4.46 -17.54 0.83
CA PHE A 39 3.28 -16.93 1.41
C PHE A 39 2.52 -16.20 0.31
N ASP A 40 1.20 -16.28 0.38
CA ASP A 40 0.33 -15.54 -0.52
C ASP A 40 0.04 -14.18 0.09
N VAL A 41 0.34 -13.13 -0.67
CA VAL A 41 0.06 -11.75 -0.28
C VAL A 41 -1.19 -11.31 -1.02
N ASP A 42 -2.29 -11.20 -0.28
CA ASP A 42 -3.54 -10.67 -0.80
C ASP A 42 -3.76 -9.23 -0.34
N ILE A 43 -3.32 -8.27 -1.16
CA ILE A 43 -3.53 -6.84 -0.90
C ILE A 43 -4.89 -6.44 -1.49
N GLN A 44 -5.92 -6.52 -0.64
CA GLN A 44 -7.27 -6.13 -1.01
C GLN A 44 -7.43 -4.60 -0.96
N ALA A 45 -7.68 -3.98 -2.10
CA ALA A 45 -8.06 -2.57 -2.16
C ALA A 45 -9.46 -2.38 -1.56
N ARG A 46 -9.60 -1.48 -0.58
CA ARG A 46 -10.91 -1.13 -0.03
C ARG A 46 -11.70 -0.31 -1.05
N LYS A 47 -12.84 -0.84 -1.49
CA LYS A 47 -13.76 -0.15 -2.40
C LYS A 47 -14.96 0.39 -1.63
N HIS A 48 -15.27 1.67 -1.85
CA HIS A 48 -16.48 2.31 -1.32
C HIS A 48 -17.41 2.61 -2.50
N LEU A 49 -18.64 2.11 -2.42
CA LEU A 49 -19.67 2.37 -3.42
C LEU A 49 -20.52 3.55 -2.98
N VAL A 50 -20.81 4.45 -3.91
CA VAL A 50 -21.68 5.62 -3.71
C VAL A 50 -22.75 5.63 -4.78
N THR A 51 -23.95 6.04 -4.40
CA THR A 51 -25.06 6.26 -5.33
C THR A 51 -24.96 7.67 -5.91
N LEU A 52 -25.24 7.82 -7.19
CA LEU A 52 -25.37 9.10 -7.88
C LEU A 52 -26.77 9.18 -8.48
N ASP A 53 -27.35 10.38 -8.48
CA ASP A 53 -28.59 10.63 -9.21
C ASP A 53 -28.34 10.48 -10.72
N GLU A 54 -29.36 10.03 -11.45
CA GLU A 54 -29.28 9.68 -12.88
C GLU A 54 -28.75 10.85 -13.73
N ASP A 55 -29.28 12.05 -13.50
CA ASP A 55 -28.91 13.27 -14.22
C ASP A 55 -27.45 13.68 -13.97
N ILE A 56 -26.94 13.45 -12.76
CA ILE A 56 -25.54 13.69 -12.41
C ILE A 56 -24.65 12.65 -13.08
N ALA A 57 -25.01 11.36 -13.02
CA ALA A 57 -24.24 10.29 -13.65
C ALA A 57 -24.09 10.50 -15.16
N GLU A 58 -25.18 10.87 -15.84
CA GLU A 58 -25.18 11.14 -17.29
C GLU A 58 -24.27 12.32 -17.65
N GLN A 59 -24.27 13.39 -16.84
CA GLN A 59 -23.40 14.54 -17.06
C GLN A 59 -21.92 14.19 -16.83
N VAL A 60 -21.61 13.44 -15.76
CA VAL A 60 -20.25 12.96 -15.48
C VAL A 60 -19.74 12.15 -16.66
N GLU A 61 -20.53 11.22 -17.18
CA GLU A 61 -20.14 10.36 -18.31
C GLU A 61 -19.85 11.18 -19.57
N LYS A 62 -20.72 12.13 -19.92
CA LYS A 62 -20.50 13.03 -21.07
C LYS A 62 -19.19 13.80 -20.95
N ILE A 63 -18.85 14.28 -19.74
CA ILE A 63 -17.62 15.01 -19.48
C ILE A 63 -16.40 14.08 -19.54
N ALA A 64 -16.51 12.89 -18.95
CA ALA A 64 -15.45 11.88 -18.91
C ALA A 64 -15.08 11.40 -20.33
N ILE A 65 -16.08 11.13 -21.17
CA ILE A 65 -15.91 10.78 -22.59
C ILE A 65 -15.17 11.90 -23.34
N ARG A 66 -15.59 13.16 -23.17
CA ARG A 66 -14.95 14.31 -23.82
C ARG A 66 -13.49 14.48 -23.39
N GLN A 67 -13.15 14.08 -22.17
CA GLN A 67 -11.81 14.15 -21.61
C GLN A 67 -10.99 12.87 -21.82
N HIS A 68 -11.56 11.84 -22.47
CA HIS A 68 -10.93 10.53 -22.67
C HIS A 68 -10.44 9.86 -21.38
N ILE A 69 -11.21 10.00 -20.30
CA ILE A 69 -10.92 9.37 -18.99
C ILE A 69 -12.14 8.63 -18.45
N PRO A 70 -11.98 7.63 -17.56
CA PRO A 70 -13.10 6.97 -16.90
C PRO A 70 -13.84 7.90 -15.94
N SER A 71 -15.16 7.73 -15.82
CA SER A 71 -16.01 8.49 -14.88
C SER A 71 -15.51 8.39 -13.43
N GLU A 72 -15.03 7.21 -13.00
CA GLU A 72 -14.45 7.02 -11.67
C GLU A 72 -13.25 7.93 -11.41
N VAL A 73 -12.36 8.09 -12.40
CA VAL A 73 -11.17 8.93 -12.28
C VAL A 73 -11.58 10.39 -12.14
N LEU A 74 -12.54 10.83 -12.96
CA LEU A 74 -13.07 12.19 -12.92
C LEU A 74 -13.74 12.52 -11.58
N ILE A 75 -14.63 11.64 -11.10
CA ILE A 75 -15.33 11.79 -9.81
C ILE A 75 -14.31 11.90 -8.67
N ASN A 76 -13.33 10.99 -8.63
CA ASN A 76 -12.31 10.99 -7.58
C ASN A 76 -11.46 12.27 -7.61
N ALA A 77 -11.09 12.78 -8.79
CA ALA A 77 -10.34 14.03 -8.90
C ALA A 77 -11.14 15.22 -8.33
N TRP A 78 -12.40 15.36 -8.75
CA TRP A 78 -13.27 16.43 -8.24
C TRP A 78 -13.51 16.34 -6.73
N LEU A 79 -13.75 15.14 -6.20
CA LEU A 79 -13.94 14.93 -4.77
C LEU A 79 -12.67 15.33 -3.99
N ARG A 80 -11.48 14.96 -4.46
CA ARG A 80 -10.21 15.36 -3.84
C ARG A 80 -10.06 16.88 -3.79
N GLU A 81 -10.35 17.58 -4.89
CA GLU A 81 -10.29 19.05 -4.93
C GLU A 81 -11.31 19.71 -4.00
N LYS A 82 -12.51 19.14 -3.87
CA LYS A 82 -13.56 19.67 -2.98
C LYS A 82 -13.20 19.45 -1.51
N ILE A 83 -12.76 18.25 -1.17
CA ILE A 83 -12.30 17.91 0.19
C ILE A 83 -11.12 18.79 0.59
N ALA A 84 -10.12 18.93 -0.29
CA ALA A 84 -8.95 19.77 -0.01
C ALA A 84 -9.36 21.21 0.36
N ARG A 85 -10.29 21.80 -0.41
CA ARG A 85 -10.83 23.14 -0.14
C ARG A 85 -11.57 23.24 1.19
N MET A 86 -12.28 22.19 1.60
CA MET A 86 -13.03 22.17 2.87
C MET A 86 -12.13 21.94 4.08
N MET A 87 -10.95 21.35 3.89
CA MET A 87 -9.99 21.09 4.97
C MET A 87 -9.01 22.25 5.20
N THR A 88 -8.84 23.14 4.21
CA THR A 88 -7.98 24.34 4.32
C THR A 88 -8.75 25.63 4.64
N ALA A 89 -10.07 25.54 4.86
CA ALA A 89 -10.94 26.63 5.30
C ALA A 89 -11.33 26.43 6.77
#